data_AF-B5UAE0-F1
#
_entry.id   AF-B5UAE0-F1
#
_cell.length_a   1.000
_cell.length_b   1.000
_cell.length_c   1.000
_cell.angle_alpha   90.00
_cell.angle_beta   90.00
_cell.angle_gamma   90.00
#
_symmetry.space_group_name_H-M   'P 1'
#
loop_
_entity.id
_entity.type
_entity.pdbx_description
1 polymer ?
#
loop_
_entity_poly.entity_id
_entity_poly.type
_entity_poly.pdbx_seq_one_letter_code
_entity_poly.pdbx_strand_id
1 'polypeptide(L)'
;MRPSKNKLTTASLVASRFNFEPMISLSSISVTMLAINPNTAKRKARDNLLPFPVFRLSESQKAPWLILFDHLVEYVECLDAQSRFELFAPIHTQAVAVPFSQLTATQLLMRKFQRDSCLPLLELTIEYFGLTASSAKRKARNDEFPFEVFRQSNSQKSTWFVSTESFASYVESTATKSRKDWLRIQC
;
A
#
# COMPACT_ATOMS: atom_id res chain seq x y z
N MET A 1 31.84 13.49 8.18
CA MET A 1 30.64 12.68 8.50
C MET A 1 30.77 11.34 7.80
N ARG A 2 30.95 10.23 8.52
CA ARG A 2 30.90 8.89 7.92
C ARG A 2 29.41 8.54 7.71
N PRO A 3 28.97 8.09 6.53
CA PRO A 3 27.63 7.54 6.41
C PRO A 3 27.53 6.34 7.36
N SER A 4 26.56 6.40 8.25
CA SER A 4 26.13 5.27 9.09
C SER A 4 25.99 4.04 8.20
N LYS A 5 26.56 2.91 8.61
CA LYS A 5 26.35 1.62 7.95
C LYS A 5 24.85 1.35 8.01
N ASN A 6 24.11 1.63 6.93
CA ASN A 6 22.69 1.33 6.83
C ASN A 6 22.52 -0.18 7.05
N LYS A 7 22.06 -0.56 8.25
CA LYS A 7 21.59 -1.92 8.49
C LYS A 7 20.44 -2.13 7.51
N LEU A 8 20.63 -3.02 6.54
CA LEU A 8 19.62 -3.37 5.56
C LEU A 8 18.44 -4.00 6.33
N THR A 9 17.33 -3.27 6.45
CA THR A 9 16.12 -3.77 7.11
C THR A 9 15.25 -4.53 6.10
N THR A 10 14.42 -5.45 6.57
CA THR A 10 13.42 -6.14 5.73
C THR A 10 12.56 -5.13 4.98
N ALA A 11 12.11 -4.07 5.68
CA ALA A 11 11.41 -2.95 5.06
C ALA A 11 12.19 -2.32 3.89
N SER A 12 13.49 -2.02 4.06
CA SER A 12 14.30 -1.42 2.98
C SER A 12 14.45 -2.34 1.74
N LEU A 13 14.51 -3.65 1.95
CA LEU A 13 14.56 -4.66 0.89
C LEU A 13 13.24 -4.77 0.14
N VAL A 14 12.12 -4.88 0.87
CA VAL A 14 10.78 -4.94 0.29
C VAL A 14 10.48 -3.65 -0.46
N ALA A 15 10.80 -2.48 0.11
CA ALA A 15 10.60 -1.19 -0.54
C ALA A 15 11.36 -1.12 -1.87
N SER A 16 12.64 -1.53 -1.88
CA SER A 16 13.42 -1.55 -3.11
C SER A 16 12.86 -2.53 -4.15
N ARG A 17 12.39 -3.70 -3.73
CA ARG A 17 11.77 -4.71 -4.60
C ARG A 17 10.49 -4.23 -5.30
N PHE A 18 9.69 -3.43 -4.59
CA PHE A 18 8.44 -2.87 -5.10
C PHE A 18 8.56 -1.40 -5.53
N ASN A 19 9.77 -0.92 -5.85
CA ASN A 19 10.00 0.45 -6.34
C ASN A 19 9.42 1.56 -5.43
N PHE A 20 9.49 1.36 -4.11
CA PHE A 20 8.95 2.25 -3.08
C PHE A 20 7.45 2.49 -3.20
N GLU A 21 6.71 1.51 -3.72
CA GLU A 21 5.26 1.58 -3.82
C GLU A 21 4.59 1.41 -2.44
N PRO A 22 3.78 2.39 -1.98
CA PRO A 22 3.09 2.31 -0.68
C PRO A 22 1.93 1.30 -0.66
N MET A 23 1.34 1.03 -1.83
CA MET A 23 0.17 0.19 -2.00
C MET A 23 0.46 -0.85 -3.07
N ILE A 24 0.74 -2.06 -2.65
CA ILE A 24 1.18 -3.12 -3.55
C ILE A 24 -0.06 -3.86 -4.06
N SER A 25 -0.13 -4.08 -5.36
CA SER A 25 -1.24 -4.85 -5.94
C SER A 25 -1.21 -6.31 -5.44
N LEU A 26 -2.37 -6.84 -5.02
CA LEU A 26 -2.49 -8.25 -4.63
C LEU A 26 -2.11 -9.20 -5.78
N SER A 27 -2.40 -8.78 -7.02
CA SER A 27 -2.09 -9.59 -8.20
C SER A 27 -0.59 -9.82 -8.37
N SER A 28 0.26 -8.81 -8.12
CA SER A 28 1.71 -8.92 -8.31
C SER A 28 2.37 -9.84 -7.28
N ILE A 29 1.79 -9.97 -6.08
CA ILE A 29 2.35 -10.82 -5.01
C ILE A 29 1.68 -12.19 -4.90
N SER A 30 0.50 -12.38 -5.48
CA SER A 30 -0.32 -13.59 -5.30
C SER A 30 0.42 -14.90 -5.62
N VAL A 31 1.12 -14.95 -6.75
CA VAL A 31 1.88 -16.13 -7.16
C VAL A 31 3.18 -16.23 -6.38
N THR A 32 3.90 -15.11 -6.24
CA THR A 32 5.27 -15.10 -5.73
C THR A 32 5.37 -15.27 -4.21
N MET A 33 4.44 -14.70 -3.45
CA MET A 33 4.49 -14.71 -1.97
C MET A 33 3.39 -15.55 -1.33
N LEU A 34 2.23 -15.68 -1.97
CA LEU A 34 1.11 -16.47 -1.43
C LEU A 34 0.97 -17.84 -2.11
N ALA A 35 1.72 -18.11 -3.18
CA ALA A 35 1.64 -19.33 -3.99
C ALA A 35 0.20 -19.68 -4.45
N ILE A 36 -0.63 -18.65 -4.69
CA ILE A 36 -2.01 -18.82 -5.18
C ILE A 36 -2.24 -18.05 -6.47
N ASN A 37 -3.18 -18.52 -7.29
CA ASN A 37 -3.60 -17.83 -8.50
C ASN A 37 -4.20 -16.44 -8.16
N PRO A 38 -3.94 -15.38 -8.95
CA PRO A 38 -4.54 -14.06 -8.76
C PRO A 38 -6.06 -14.06 -8.62
N ASN A 39 -6.78 -14.91 -9.36
CA ASN A 39 -8.24 -15.00 -9.27
C ASN A 39 -8.69 -15.59 -7.93
N THR A 40 -7.97 -16.60 -7.43
CA THR A 40 -8.19 -17.17 -6.10
C THR A 40 -7.86 -16.15 -5.01
N ALA A 41 -6.78 -15.38 -5.17
CA ALA A 41 -6.42 -14.30 -4.26
C ALA A 41 -7.51 -13.23 -4.18
N LYS A 42 -8.06 -12.80 -5.33
CA LYS A 42 -9.19 -11.85 -5.38
C LYS A 42 -10.46 -12.37 -4.69
N ARG A 43 -10.74 -13.67 -4.81
CA ARG A 43 -11.86 -14.30 -4.09
C ARG A 43 -11.62 -14.29 -2.59
N LYS A 44 -10.46 -14.78 -2.14
CA LYS A 44 -10.06 -14.74 -0.72
C LYS A 44 -10.04 -13.33 -0.15
N ALA A 45 -9.67 -12.32 -0.95
CA ALA A 45 -9.70 -10.92 -0.55
C ALA A 45 -11.12 -10.41 -0.26
N ARG A 46 -12.11 -10.80 -1.08
CA ARG A 46 -13.52 -10.47 -0.84
C ARG A 46 -14.06 -11.09 0.44
N ASP A 47 -13.60 -12.31 0.73
CA ASP A 47 -14.04 -13.10 1.89
C ASP A 47 -13.18 -12.82 3.14
N ASN A 48 -12.20 -11.89 3.07
CA ASN A 48 -11.23 -11.58 4.13
C ASN A 48 -10.44 -12.81 4.66
N LEU A 49 -10.19 -13.79 3.78
CA LEU A 49 -9.49 -15.05 4.09
C LEU A 49 -7.97 -15.00 3.81
N LEU A 50 -7.42 -13.81 3.60
CA LEU A 50 -5.97 -13.62 3.43
C LEU A 50 -5.28 -13.43 4.79
N PRO A 51 -4.00 -13.78 4.91
CA PRO A 51 -3.25 -13.70 6.19
C PRO A 51 -2.93 -12.25 6.62
N PHE A 52 -3.36 -11.26 5.84
CA PHE A 52 -3.20 -9.84 6.13
C PHE A 52 -4.37 -9.07 5.52
N PRO A 53 -4.63 -7.84 6.01
CA PRO A 53 -5.69 -7.00 5.48
C PRO A 53 -5.42 -6.53 4.04
N VAL A 54 -6.48 -6.51 3.25
CA VAL A 54 -6.52 -6.05 1.86
C VAL A 54 -7.65 -5.06 1.67
N PHE A 55 -7.47 -4.08 0.80
CA PHE A 55 -8.48 -3.05 0.56
C PHE A 55 -8.50 -2.60 -0.90
N ARG A 56 -9.51 -1.79 -1.25
CA ARG A 56 -9.60 -1.07 -2.52
C ARG A 56 -9.81 0.40 -2.23
N LEU A 57 -9.26 1.29 -3.06
CA LEU A 57 -9.48 2.74 -2.92
C LEU A 57 -10.76 3.22 -3.61
N SER A 58 -11.43 2.34 -4.37
CA SER A 58 -12.74 2.61 -4.94
C SER A 58 -13.60 1.36 -5.03
N GLU A 59 -14.91 1.58 -5.12
CA GLU A 59 -15.91 0.51 -5.29
C GLU A 59 -15.95 -0.07 -6.71
N SER A 60 -15.16 0.47 -7.63
CA SER A 60 -15.09 -0.03 -9.01
C SER A 60 -14.66 -1.49 -9.05
N GLN A 61 -15.32 -2.29 -9.90
CA GLN A 61 -14.86 -3.66 -10.19
C GLN A 61 -13.52 -3.69 -10.94
N LYS A 62 -13.11 -2.55 -11.54
CA LYS A 62 -11.82 -2.38 -12.19
C LYS A 62 -10.71 -1.96 -11.21
N ALA A 63 -11.06 -1.56 -9.98
CA ALA A 63 -10.08 -1.19 -8.99
C ALA A 63 -9.29 -2.43 -8.53
N PRO A 64 -7.95 -2.36 -8.48
CA PRO A 64 -7.14 -3.46 -7.97
C PRO A 64 -7.37 -3.64 -6.47
N TRP A 65 -7.22 -4.88 -6.01
CA TRP A 65 -7.01 -5.16 -4.59
C TRP A 65 -5.58 -4.75 -4.22
N LEU A 66 -5.46 -3.96 -3.16
CA LEU A 66 -4.23 -3.35 -2.69
C LEU A 66 -3.92 -3.81 -1.28
N ILE A 67 -2.63 -3.83 -0.97
CA ILE A 67 -2.07 -4.14 0.34
C ILE A 67 -1.21 -2.97 0.74
N LEU A 68 -1.35 -2.50 1.97
CA LEU A 68 -0.45 -1.47 2.49
C LEU A 68 0.94 -2.09 2.66
N PHE A 69 1.97 -1.36 2.26
CA PHE A 69 3.37 -1.75 2.39
C PHE A 69 3.68 -2.32 3.77
N ASP A 70 3.22 -1.64 4.82
CA ASP A 70 3.44 -2.01 6.22
C ASP A 70 2.91 -3.41 6.56
N HIS A 71 1.72 -3.76 6.06
CA HIS A 71 1.12 -5.08 6.27
C HIS A 71 1.92 -6.18 5.55
N LEU A 72 2.50 -5.87 4.39
CA LEU A 72 3.35 -6.82 3.70
C LEU A 72 4.67 -7.04 4.43
N VAL A 73 5.28 -5.97 4.94
CA VAL A 73 6.51 -6.09 5.74
C VAL A 73 6.25 -6.88 7.01
N GLU A 74 5.16 -6.57 7.73
CA GLU A 74 4.72 -7.32 8.92
C GLU A 74 4.54 -8.81 8.62
N TYR A 75 3.91 -9.14 7.49
CA TYR A 75 3.76 -10.53 7.04
C TYR A 75 5.10 -11.22 6.77
N VAL A 76 6.01 -10.58 6.04
CA VAL A 76 7.33 -11.16 5.71
C VAL A 76 8.18 -11.37 6.96
N GLU A 77 8.18 -10.40 7.89
CA GLU A 77 8.90 -10.52 9.15
C GLU A 77 8.31 -11.62 10.05
N CYS A 78 6.98 -11.76 10.06
CA CYS A 78 6.32 -12.85 10.77
C CYS A 78 6.68 -14.23 10.19
N LEU A 79 6.74 -14.36 8.86
CA LEU A 79 7.17 -15.60 8.20
C LEU A 79 8.63 -15.95 8.52
N ASP A 80 9.54 -14.97 8.45
CA ASP A 80 10.95 -15.18 8.81
C ASP A 80 11.08 -15.59 10.28
N ALA A 81 10.39 -14.92 11.20
CA ALA A 81 10.36 -15.29 12.60
C ALA A 81 9.82 -16.71 12.84
N GLN A 82 8.74 -17.10 12.15
CA GLN A 82 8.18 -18.44 12.25
C GLN A 82 9.17 -19.50 11.74
N SER A 83 9.79 -19.27 10.58
CA SER A 83 10.78 -20.20 10.02
C SER A 83 11.99 -20.38 10.93
N ARG A 84 12.43 -19.31 11.59
CA ARG A 84 13.51 -19.36 12.58
C ARG A 84 13.08 -20.12 13.83
N PHE A 85 11.86 -19.90 14.30
CA PHE A 85 11.36 -20.61 15.48
C PHE A 85 11.30 -22.13 15.24
N GLU A 86 10.79 -22.55 14.07
CA GLU A 86 10.74 -23.97 13.67
C GLU A 86 12.15 -24.59 13.56
N LEU A 87 13.16 -23.81 13.20
CA LEU A 87 14.56 -24.26 13.10
C LEU A 87 15.34 -24.23 14.43
N PHE A 88 14.88 -23.50 15.47
CA PHE A 88 15.69 -23.18 16.65
C PHE A 88 15.04 -23.39 18.04
N ALA A 89 13.98 -24.19 18.19
CA ALA A 89 13.43 -24.45 19.54
C ALA A 89 14.36 -25.39 20.37
N PRO A 90 14.70 -25.10 21.67
CA PRO A 90 14.61 -23.86 22.44
C PRO A 90 15.92 -23.49 23.18
N ILE A 91 16.43 -22.25 23.05
CA ILE A 91 17.17 -21.60 24.15
C ILE A 91 16.73 -20.13 24.21
N HIS A 92 15.90 -19.82 25.21
CA HIS A 92 15.47 -18.48 25.62
C HIS A 92 14.77 -17.61 24.56
N THR A 93 13.45 -17.77 24.50
CA THR A 93 12.53 -16.85 23.82
C THR A 93 12.43 -15.54 24.62
N GLN A 94 13.21 -14.53 24.23
CA GLN A 94 12.75 -13.15 24.40
C GLN A 94 12.05 -12.76 23.10
N ALA A 95 10.77 -12.41 23.21
CA ALA A 95 10.01 -11.84 22.12
C ALA A 95 10.69 -10.54 21.69
N VAL A 96 11.48 -10.60 20.62
CA VAL A 96 12.07 -9.41 20.01
C VAL A 96 10.92 -8.68 19.33
N ALA A 97 10.34 -7.71 20.04
CA ALA A 97 9.51 -6.69 19.43
C ALA A 97 10.37 -6.02 18.35
N VAL A 98 10.11 -6.37 17.09
CA VAL A 98 10.85 -5.85 15.95
C VAL A 98 10.56 -4.34 15.90
N PRO A 99 11.57 -3.47 16.10
CA PRO A 99 11.33 -2.04 16.20
C PRO A 99 10.92 -1.49 14.83
N PHE A 100 9.62 -1.23 14.71
CA PHE A 100 8.93 -0.72 13.54
C PHE A 100 9.26 0.77 13.35
N SER A 101 10.40 1.10 12.77
CA SER A 101 10.62 2.44 12.21
C SER A 101 10.19 2.41 10.74
N GLN A 102 8.88 2.33 10.49
CA GLN A 102 8.38 2.13 9.13
C GLN A 102 8.22 3.44 8.37
N LEU A 103 8.55 3.35 7.10
CA LEU A 103 8.39 4.43 6.14
C LEU A 103 6.90 4.72 6.04
N THR A 104 6.46 5.94 6.35
CA THR A 104 5.04 6.29 6.21
C THR A 104 4.61 6.24 4.74
N ALA A 105 3.30 6.12 4.48
CA ALA A 105 2.80 6.11 3.10
C ALA A 105 3.23 7.38 2.36
N THR A 106 3.26 8.52 3.06
CA THR A 106 3.82 9.79 2.58
C THR A 106 5.27 9.66 2.14
N GLN A 107 6.14 9.07 2.97
CA GLN A 107 7.56 8.91 2.64
C GLN A 107 7.78 8.00 1.42
N LEU A 108 6.98 6.93 1.30
CA LEU A 108 7.03 6.02 0.14
C LEU A 108 6.53 6.71 -1.14
N LEU A 109 5.41 7.43 -1.08
CA LEU A 109 4.90 8.22 -2.21
C LEU A 109 5.90 9.27 -2.66
N MET A 110 6.45 10.04 -1.72
CA MET A 110 7.49 11.03 -2.04
C MET A 110 8.68 10.35 -2.71
N ARG A 111 9.08 9.15 -2.28
CA ARG A 111 10.21 8.46 -2.92
C ARG A 111 9.88 7.93 -4.31
N LYS A 112 8.67 7.39 -4.51
CA LYS A 112 8.17 6.91 -5.82
C LYS A 112 8.09 8.06 -6.84
N PHE A 113 7.58 9.21 -6.41
CA PHE A 113 7.39 10.40 -7.26
C PHE A 113 8.50 11.45 -7.08
N GLN A 114 9.75 11.02 -6.86
CA GLN A 114 10.95 11.89 -6.92
C GLN A 114 10.92 13.13 -6.00
N ARG A 115 10.19 13.05 -4.88
CA ARG A 115 9.92 14.06 -3.83
C ARG A 115 8.94 15.17 -4.21
N ASP A 116 8.09 14.92 -5.20
CA ASP A 116 7.02 15.84 -5.54
C ASP A 116 5.97 15.90 -4.42
N SER A 117 5.59 17.13 -4.04
CA SER A 117 4.52 17.40 -3.06
C SER A 117 3.13 17.34 -3.69
N CYS A 118 3.07 17.39 -5.02
CA CYS A 118 1.85 17.41 -5.81
C CYS A 118 1.89 16.27 -6.82
N LEU A 119 0.99 15.30 -6.68
CA LEU A 119 0.95 14.11 -7.52
C LEU A 119 -0.04 14.30 -8.66
N PRO A 120 0.29 13.88 -9.90
CA PRO A 120 -0.64 13.93 -11.01
C PRO A 120 -1.80 12.95 -10.78
N LEU A 121 -3.03 13.46 -10.70
CA LEU A 121 -4.24 12.67 -10.43
C LEU A 121 -4.43 11.52 -11.42
N LEU A 122 -4.08 11.74 -12.70
CA LEU A 122 -4.29 10.75 -13.76
C LEU A 122 -3.47 9.47 -13.53
N GLU A 123 -2.24 9.59 -13.06
CA GLU A 123 -1.37 8.44 -12.79
C GLU A 123 -1.93 7.63 -11.62
N LEU A 124 -2.29 8.30 -10.52
CA LEU A 124 -2.88 7.65 -9.34
C LEU A 124 -4.21 6.97 -9.64
N THR A 125 -5.07 7.61 -10.44
CA THR A 125 -6.41 7.09 -10.73
C THR A 125 -6.40 5.88 -11.64
N ILE A 126 -5.46 5.81 -12.57
CA ILE A 126 -5.26 4.62 -13.41
C ILE A 126 -4.70 3.48 -12.57
N GLU A 127 -3.66 3.76 -11.76
CA GLU A 127 -2.94 2.75 -11.00
C GLU A 127 -3.76 2.19 -9.82
N TYR A 128 -4.36 3.06 -9.00
CA TYR A 128 -4.99 2.65 -7.74
C TYR A 128 -6.52 2.63 -7.76
N PHE A 129 -7.16 3.45 -8.61
CA PHE A 129 -8.62 3.53 -8.65
C PHE A 129 -9.23 2.73 -9.80
N GLY A 130 -8.43 2.31 -10.79
CA GLY A 130 -8.92 1.62 -11.99
C GLY A 130 -9.87 2.50 -12.82
N LEU A 131 -9.66 3.82 -12.80
CA LEU A 131 -10.46 4.81 -13.53
C LEU A 131 -9.78 5.19 -14.84
N THR A 132 -10.59 5.49 -15.86
CA THR A 132 -10.09 6.10 -17.10
C THR A 132 -9.84 7.60 -16.89
N ALA A 133 -8.97 8.20 -17.72
CA ALA A 133 -8.68 9.63 -17.64
C ALA A 133 -9.93 10.53 -17.77
N SER A 134 -10.91 10.14 -18.59
CA SER A 134 -12.18 10.86 -18.73
C SER A 134 -13.04 10.79 -17.47
N SER A 135 -13.13 9.60 -16.86
CA SER A 135 -13.87 9.38 -15.61
C SER A 135 -13.21 10.13 -14.45
N ALA A 136 -11.88 10.03 -14.32
CA ALA A 136 -11.12 10.76 -13.30
C ALA A 136 -11.31 12.29 -13.41
N LYS A 137 -11.22 12.85 -14.62
CA LYS A 137 -11.47 14.29 -14.85
C LYS A 137 -12.90 14.69 -14.52
N ARG A 138 -13.89 13.85 -14.85
CA ARG A 138 -15.30 14.12 -14.51
C ARG A 138 -15.49 14.15 -12.99
N LYS A 139 -14.97 13.14 -12.28
CA LYS A 139 -15.02 13.08 -10.81
C LYS A 139 -14.32 14.27 -10.15
N ALA A 140 -13.17 14.68 -10.68
CA ALA A 140 -12.44 15.84 -10.18
C ALA A 140 -13.22 17.16 -10.36
N ARG A 141 -13.97 17.32 -11.45
CA ARG A 141 -14.82 18.51 -11.68
C ARG A 141 -16.05 18.56 -10.77
N ASN A 142 -16.52 17.39 -10.35
CA ASN A 142 -17.69 17.23 -9.51
C ASN A 142 -17.32 17.14 -8.01
N ASP A 143 -16.05 17.30 -7.66
CA ASP A 143 -15.53 17.13 -6.30
C ASP A 143 -15.94 15.79 -5.65
N GLU A 144 -15.95 14.71 -6.45
CA GLU A 144 -16.35 13.37 -6.00
C GLU A 144 -15.21 12.57 -5.34
N PHE A 145 -14.01 13.15 -5.24
CA PHE A 145 -12.88 12.48 -4.57
C PHE A 145 -12.92 12.72 -3.06
N PRO A 146 -12.53 11.72 -2.25
CA PRO A 146 -12.51 11.85 -0.78
C PRO A 146 -11.30 12.63 -0.24
N PHE A 147 -10.54 13.29 -1.13
CA PHE A 147 -9.33 14.05 -0.82
C PHE A 147 -9.26 15.26 -1.75
N GLU A 148 -8.35 16.19 -1.42
CA GLU A 148 -8.23 17.45 -2.13
C GLU A 148 -7.64 17.27 -3.53
N VAL A 149 -8.38 17.75 -4.54
CA VAL A 149 -7.98 17.73 -5.94
C VAL A 149 -7.99 19.15 -6.47
N PHE A 150 -6.90 19.58 -7.08
CA PHE A 150 -6.76 20.95 -7.58
C PHE A 150 -6.09 21.00 -8.95
N ARG A 151 -6.15 22.15 -9.61
CA ARG A 151 -5.48 22.42 -10.89
C ARG A 151 -4.82 23.79 -10.84
N GLN A 152 -3.67 23.91 -11.48
CA GLN A 152 -2.90 25.16 -11.48
C GLN A 152 -3.57 26.29 -12.27
N SER A 153 -4.42 25.96 -13.26
CA SER A 153 -5.12 26.97 -14.06
C SER A 153 -6.55 26.54 -14.38
N ASN A 154 -7.41 27.51 -14.73
CA ASN A 154 -8.78 27.24 -15.17
C ASN A 154 -8.87 26.62 -16.59
N SER A 155 -7.74 26.35 -17.24
CA SER A 155 -7.70 25.75 -18.58
C SER A 155 -8.22 24.32 -18.58
N GLN A 156 -8.94 23.95 -19.65
CA GLN A 156 -9.42 22.58 -19.89
C GLN A 156 -8.27 21.60 -20.16
N LYS A 157 -7.10 22.12 -20.54
CA LYS A 157 -5.87 21.33 -20.78
C LYS A 157 -5.00 21.18 -19.51
N SER A 158 -5.33 21.89 -18.42
CA SER A 158 -4.56 21.84 -17.19
C SER A 158 -4.59 20.44 -16.57
N THR A 159 -3.44 19.98 -16.09
CA THR A 159 -3.32 18.75 -15.30
C THR A 159 -3.96 18.94 -13.93
N TRP A 160 -4.61 17.89 -13.44
CA TRP A 160 -5.14 17.81 -12.08
C TRP A 160 -4.10 17.22 -11.16
N PHE A 161 -3.96 17.80 -9.98
CA PHE A 161 -3.01 17.44 -8.96
C PHE A 161 -3.71 17.10 -7.64
N VAL A 162 -2.99 16.34 -6.82
CA VAL A 162 -3.39 15.91 -5.48
C VAL A 162 -2.22 16.18 -4.54
N SER A 163 -2.50 16.70 -3.34
CA SER A 163 -1.46 16.80 -2.31
C SER A 163 -1.01 15.41 -1.87
N THR A 164 0.30 15.17 -1.85
CA THR A 164 0.87 13.89 -1.38
C THR A 164 0.40 13.54 0.03
N GLU A 165 0.30 14.54 0.91
CA GLU A 165 -0.13 14.37 2.30
C GLU A 165 -1.62 14.00 2.41
N SER A 166 -2.48 14.70 1.66
CA SER A 166 -3.93 14.43 1.63
C SER A 166 -4.21 13.02 1.09
N PHE A 167 -3.51 12.63 0.02
CA PHE A 167 -3.63 11.30 -0.55
C PHE A 167 -3.12 10.21 0.40
N ALA A 168 -1.95 10.39 1.01
CA ALA A 168 -1.38 9.45 1.97
C ALA A 168 -2.32 9.24 3.17
N SER A 169 -2.85 10.33 3.73
CA SER A 169 -3.81 10.27 4.85
C SER A 169 -5.07 9.48 4.49
N TYR A 170 -5.60 9.68 3.28
CA TYR A 170 -6.74 8.91 2.79
C TYR A 170 -6.41 7.40 2.69
N VAL A 171 -5.25 7.06 2.12
CA VAL A 171 -4.77 5.67 1.99
C VAL A 171 -4.64 5.01 3.36
N GLU A 172 -3.94 5.66 4.29
CA GLU A 172 -3.70 5.14 5.64
C GLU A 172 -5.02 4.97 6.42
N SER A 173 -5.95 5.92 6.29
CA SER A 173 -7.27 5.82 6.92
C SER A 173 -8.08 4.63 6.36
N THR A 174 -7.98 4.38 5.05
CA THR A 174 -8.68 3.28 4.38
C THR A 174 -8.06 1.93 4.77
N ALA A 175 -6.73 1.85 4.79
CA ALA A 175 -6.01 0.67 5.25
C ALA A 175 -6.31 0.36 6.73
N THR A 176 -6.37 1.39 7.59
CA THR A 176 -6.70 1.23 9.01
C THR A 176 -8.11 0.69 9.21
N LYS A 177 -9.09 1.15 8.42
CA LYS A 177 -10.46 0.60 8.44
C LYS A 177 -10.46 -0.87 8.02
N SER A 178 -9.80 -1.20 6.90
CA SER A 178 -9.66 -2.58 6.43
C SER A 178 -8.98 -3.48 7.45
N ARG A 179 -7.91 -3.02 8.13
CA ARG A 179 -7.26 -3.77 9.21
C ARG A 179 -8.23 -4.08 10.34
N LYS A 180 -9.03 -3.10 10.77
CA LYS A 180 -10.04 -3.31 11.82
C LYS A 180 -11.10 -4.32 11.39
N ASP A 181 -11.58 -4.22 10.16
CA ASP A 181 -12.60 -5.13 9.63
C ASP A 181 -12.06 -6.55 9.48
N TRP A 182 -10.83 -6.70 8.99
CA TRP A 182 -10.13 -7.97 8.91
C TRP A 182 -9.96 -8.60 10.31
N LEU A 183 -9.48 -7.84 11.30
CA LEU A 183 -9.32 -8.32 12.67
C LEU A 183 -10.63 -8.82 13.28
N ARG A 184 -11.77 -8.16 12.99
CA ARG A 184 -13.08 -8.61 13.48
C ARG A 184 -13.52 -9.97 12.93
N ILE A 185 -13.03 -10.35 11.74
CA ILE A 185 -13.38 -11.62 11.09
C ILE A 185 -12.44 -12.74 11.51
N GLN A 186 -11.22 -12.42 11.95
CA GLN A 186 -10.26 -13.42 12.45
C GLN A 186 -10.54 -13.87 13.89
N CYS A 187 -11.42 -13.18 14.63
CA CYS A 187 -11.90 -13.55 15.96
C CYS A 187 -13.16 -14.42 15.85
#